data_AF-A0A9W9ZZ64-F1
#
_entry.id   AF-A0A9W9ZZ64-F1
#
_cell.length_a   1.000
_cell.length_b   1.000
_cell.length_c   1.000
_cell.angle_alpha   90.00
_cell.angle_beta   90.00
_cell.angle_gamma   90.00
#
_symmetry.space_group_name_H-M   'P 1'
#
loop_
_entity.id
_entity.type
_entity.pdbx_description
1 polymer ?
#
loop_
_entity_poly.entity_id
_entity_poly.type
_entity_poly.pdbx_seq_one_letter_code
_entity_poly.pdbx_strand_id
1 'polypeptide(L)'
;MGFTTPKPPTCVAILGMQNNQIPDSALRASTSYNVNSMGPRNGRLHFQAKSAQYGAWAVSANNEFQYFEVNFGDWTQVTKVATQGRQDGAWWVKSYSLAYSYDGVFFEDYKEDDQVKVFVGNSDQYSVVTHTLKNPIIARYIRIKPKTWNGYISLRVEVYGCRQGFTPPEIKCRDPLGIESGKIPSASIIASSQYNQYYGPERGRLRTEPEGSFGGGWAAKYNDVKQFIQFDFGRVVKVTSVATQGRSDADWMVTSYTLAYSLDAGSFTPYGDGDGQARKILHPFLPYFMS
;
A
#
# COMPACT_ATOMS: atom_id res chain seq x y z
N MET A 1 -31.05 -41.93 7.12
CA MET A 1 -31.10 -40.57 6.51
C MET A 1 -29.69 -40.01 6.59
N GLY A 2 -29.00 -39.84 5.46
CA GLY A 2 -27.66 -39.26 5.45
C GLY A 2 -27.75 -37.76 5.66
N PHE A 3 -26.92 -37.21 6.55
CA PHE A 3 -26.77 -35.77 6.66
C PHE A 3 -26.31 -35.24 5.30
N THR A 4 -27.09 -34.34 4.70
CA THR A 4 -26.65 -33.58 3.54
C THR A 4 -25.40 -32.82 3.94
N THR A 5 -24.27 -33.11 3.29
CA THR A 5 -23.05 -32.33 3.46
C THR A 5 -23.38 -30.86 3.17
N PRO A 6 -23.15 -29.93 4.11
CA PRO A 6 -23.44 -28.53 3.87
C PRO A 6 -22.69 -28.09 2.62
N LYS A 7 -23.42 -27.58 1.62
CA LYS A 7 -22.81 -26.91 0.47
C LYS A 7 -21.87 -25.86 1.06
N PRO A 8 -20.57 -25.81 0.66
CA PRO A 8 -19.66 -24.80 1.16
C PRO A 8 -20.32 -23.44 1.00
N PRO A 9 -20.30 -22.56 2.01
CA PRO A 9 -20.83 -21.22 1.84
C PRO A 9 -20.17 -20.63 0.60
N THR A 10 -20.99 -20.20 -0.37
CA THR A 10 -20.53 -19.45 -1.52
C THR A 10 -19.60 -18.35 -1.01
N CYS A 11 -18.38 -18.26 -1.57
CA CYS A 11 -17.33 -17.33 -1.13
C CYS A 11 -17.72 -15.88 -1.44
N VAL A 12 -18.76 -15.36 -0.79
CA VAL A 12 -19.38 -14.04 -0.99
C VAL A 12 -19.85 -13.44 0.34
N ALA A 13 -19.35 -13.96 1.46
CA ALA A 13 -19.66 -13.43 2.79
C ALA A 13 -18.96 -12.08 3.00
N ILE A 14 -19.53 -11.20 3.82
CA ILE A 14 -18.86 -9.95 4.21
C ILE A 14 -17.54 -10.27 4.93
N LEU A 15 -16.46 -9.58 4.58
CA LEU A 15 -15.15 -9.81 5.18
C LEU A 15 -14.91 -8.97 6.43
N GLY A 16 -15.65 -7.89 6.59
CA GLY A 16 -15.84 -7.27 7.89
C GLY A 16 -15.73 -5.75 7.96
N MET A 17 -15.90 -5.04 6.83
CA MET A 17 -15.88 -3.58 6.86
C MET A 17 -17.07 -3.03 7.63
N GLN A 18 -18.29 -3.44 7.28
CA GLN A 18 -19.51 -2.86 7.84
C GLN A 18 -19.78 -3.29 9.29
N ASN A 19 -19.30 -4.48 9.70
CA ASN A 19 -19.57 -5.06 11.02
C ASN A 19 -18.37 -4.96 11.99
N ASN A 20 -17.31 -4.24 11.60
CA ASN A 20 -16.09 -4.03 12.39
C ASN A 20 -15.27 -5.30 12.70
N GLN A 21 -15.50 -6.42 12.02
CA GLN A 21 -14.60 -7.59 12.13
C GLN A 21 -13.22 -7.29 11.54
N ILE A 22 -13.14 -6.43 10.53
CA ILE A 22 -11.88 -5.80 10.15
C ILE A 22 -11.68 -4.60 11.09
N PRO A 23 -10.66 -4.58 11.97
CA PRO A 23 -10.46 -3.50 12.93
C PRO A 23 -9.97 -2.21 12.25
N ASP A 24 -10.13 -1.06 12.92
CA ASP A 24 -9.70 0.24 12.38
C ASP A 24 -8.19 0.27 12.07
N SER A 25 -7.37 -0.43 12.87
CA SER A 25 -5.92 -0.56 12.66
C SER A 25 -5.55 -1.29 11.37
N ALA A 26 -6.49 -2.01 10.75
CA ALA A 26 -6.32 -2.69 9.49
C ALA A 26 -6.74 -1.83 8.27
N LEU A 27 -7.16 -0.59 8.51
CA LEU A 27 -7.58 0.34 7.46
C LEU A 27 -6.55 1.46 7.29
N ARG A 28 -6.17 1.72 6.04
CA ARG A 28 -5.25 2.80 5.67
C ARG A 28 -5.77 3.53 4.44
N ALA A 29 -5.21 4.70 4.20
CA ALA A 29 -5.44 5.45 2.97
C ALA A 29 -4.16 6.19 2.58
N SER A 30 -4.08 6.62 1.32
CA SER A 30 -3.01 7.50 0.85
C SER A 30 -2.95 8.81 1.63
N THR A 31 -4.11 9.44 1.81
CA THR A 31 -4.29 10.67 2.59
C THR A 31 -5.67 10.70 3.24
N SER A 32 -5.85 11.57 4.22
CA SER A 32 -7.16 11.88 4.80
C SER A 32 -7.31 13.38 4.97
N TYR A 33 -8.47 13.95 4.61
CA TYR A 33 -8.75 15.38 4.80
C TYR A 33 -8.51 15.80 6.26
N ASN A 34 -8.95 14.95 7.18
CA ASN A 34 -8.62 14.99 8.58
C ASN A 34 -8.70 13.56 9.13
N VAL A 35 -7.60 13.03 9.68
CA VAL A 35 -7.53 11.65 10.16
C VAL A 35 -8.54 11.35 11.28
N ASN A 36 -8.94 12.37 12.05
CA ASN A 36 -9.87 12.24 13.17
C ASN A 36 -11.34 12.36 12.77
N SER A 37 -11.69 13.09 11.72
CA SER A 37 -13.10 13.28 11.34
C SER A 37 -13.48 12.63 10.00
N MET A 38 -12.51 12.33 9.13
CA MET A 38 -12.70 11.75 7.79
C MET A 38 -11.65 10.67 7.46
N GLY A 39 -11.08 10.02 8.48
CA GLY A 39 -10.05 9.01 8.32
C GLY A 39 -10.57 7.68 7.75
N PRO A 40 -9.67 6.69 7.53
CA PRO A 40 -10.02 5.42 6.90
C PRO A 40 -11.14 4.63 7.62
N ARG A 41 -11.26 4.75 8.94
CA ARG A 41 -12.35 4.11 9.72
C ARG A 41 -13.76 4.53 9.29
N ASN A 42 -13.91 5.74 8.73
CA ASN A 42 -15.18 6.23 8.22
C ASN A 42 -15.51 5.62 6.85
N GLY A 43 -14.55 4.96 6.20
CA GLY A 43 -14.71 4.32 4.89
C GLY A 43 -15.42 2.97 4.93
N ARG A 44 -16.12 2.63 6.01
CA ARG A 44 -16.91 1.40 6.12
C ARG A 44 -18.27 1.57 5.44
N LEU A 45 -18.77 0.56 4.72
CA LEU A 45 -20.11 0.59 4.14
C LEU A 45 -21.17 0.93 5.20
N HIS A 46 -22.16 1.76 4.83
CA HIS A 46 -23.21 2.24 5.73
C HIS A 46 -22.75 3.09 6.92
N PHE A 47 -21.47 3.48 7.01
CA PHE A 47 -21.00 4.42 8.04
C PHE A 47 -21.85 5.70 8.03
N GLN A 48 -22.33 6.11 9.20
CA GLN A 48 -23.16 7.29 9.39
C GLN A 48 -22.34 8.38 10.07
N ALA A 49 -22.52 9.63 9.66
CA ALA A 49 -21.93 10.76 10.36
C ALA A 49 -22.38 10.78 11.83
N LYS A 50 -21.46 11.17 12.72
CA LYS A 50 -21.68 11.30 14.17
C LYS A 50 -21.10 12.63 14.63
N SER A 51 -21.30 12.98 15.91
CA SER A 51 -20.61 14.14 16.47
C SER A 51 -19.09 14.03 16.24
N ALA A 52 -18.49 15.06 15.61
CA ALA A 52 -17.10 15.12 15.19
C ALA A 52 -16.63 14.12 14.10
N GLN A 53 -17.55 13.38 13.44
CA GLN A 53 -17.22 12.46 12.34
C GLN A 53 -18.13 12.69 11.13
N TYR A 54 -17.55 12.71 9.95
CA TYR A 54 -18.29 12.81 8.69
C TYR A 54 -18.58 11.43 8.10
N GLY A 55 -19.58 11.34 7.24
CA GLY A 55 -20.19 10.09 6.79
C GLY A 55 -19.41 9.25 5.78
N ALA A 56 -18.08 9.45 5.65
CA ALA A 56 -17.18 8.65 4.84
C ALA A 56 -15.70 8.99 5.12
N TRP A 57 -14.78 8.15 4.65
CA TRP A 57 -13.39 8.58 4.42
C TRP A 57 -13.35 9.61 3.28
N ALA A 58 -12.48 10.60 3.39
CA ALA A 58 -12.19 11.54 2.30
C ALA A 58 -10.70 11.89 2.27
N VAL A 59 -10.15 12.07 1.07
CA VAL A 59 -8.72 12.40 0.85
C VAL A 59 -8.41 13.83 1.28
N SER A 60 -7.14 14.20 1.47
CA SER A 60 -6.71 15.61 1.54
C SER A 60 -6.22 16.13 0.19
N ALA A 61 -5.60 15.27 -0.62
CA ALA A 61 -5.16 15.58 -1.97
C ALA A 61 -6.14 14.97 -3.00
N ASN A 62 -6.87 15.81 -3.73
CA ASN A 62 -7.93 15.37 -4.65
C ASN A 62 -7.38 15.05 -6.05
N ASN A 63 -6.61 13.96 -6.18
CA ASN A 63 -5.98 13.53 -7.44
C ASN A 63 -6.08 12.00 -7.66
N GLU A 64 -5.63 11.50 -8.82
CA GLU A 64 -5.79 10.09 -9.19
C GLU A 64 -4.80 9.12 -8.50
N PHE A 65 -3.89 9.63 -7.67
CA PHE A 65 -2.89 8.83 -6.95
C PHE A 65 -3.40 8.31 -5.60
N GLN A 66 -4.64 8.61 -5.26
CA GLN A 66 -5.22 8.25 -3.98
C GLN A 66 -5.66 6.79 -3.92
N TYR A 67 -5.69 6.23 -2.72
CA TYR A 67 -6.24 4.90 -2.49
C TYR A 67 -6.79 4.74 -1.07
N PHE A 68 -7.72 3.81 -0.94
CA PHE A 68 -8.18 3.24 0.33
C PHE A 68 -7.71 1.80 0.43
N GLU A 69 -7.03 1.44 1.51
CA GLU A 69 -6.42 0.13 1.72
C GLU A 69 -7.09 -0.63 2.86
N VAL A 70 -7.36 -1.91 2.61
CA VAL A 70 -7.87 -2.86 3.60
C VAL A 70 -6.85 -3.98 3.77
N ASN A 71 -6.40 -4.18 5.00
CA ASN A 71 -5.57 -5.31 5.40
C ASN A 71 -6.46 -6.41 6.01
N PHE A 72 -6.42 -7.62 5.45
CA PHE A 72 -7.19 -8.76 5.94
C PHE A 72 -6.50 -9.52 7.07
N GLY A 73 -5.24 -9.21 7.38
CA GLY A 73 -4.40 -9.88 8.36
C GLY A 73 -3.80 -11.18 7.84
N ASP A 74 -4.64 -12.08 7.32
CA ASP A 74 -4.25 -13.36 6.73
C ASP A 74 -4.77 -13.48 5.29
N TRP A 75 -4.32 -14.50 4.58
CA TRP A 75 -4.78 -14.82 3.24
C TRP A 75 -6.31 -14.85 3.18
N THR A 76 -6.84 -14.14 2.20
CA THR A 76 -8.28 -13.99 1.99
C THR A 76 -8.56 -14.02 0.50
N GLN A 77 -9.59 -14.77 0.10
CA GLN A 77 -10.10 -14.72 -1.27
C GLN A 77 -11.21 -13.67 -1.34
N VAL A 78 -10.99 -12.62 -2.11
CA VAL A 78 -11.96 -11.56 -2.42
C VAL A 78 -12.65 -11.88 -3.74
N THR A 79 -13.97 -11.81 -3.74
CA THR A 79 -14.82 -12.15 -4.90
C THR A 79 -15.76 -11.03 -5.29
N LYS A 80 -16.03 -10.09 -4.40
CA LYS A 80 -16.93 -8.96 -4.67
C LYS A 80 -16.55 -7.75 -3.83
N VAL A 81 -16.80 -6.57 -4.38
CA VAL A 81 -16.63 -5.28 -3.71
C VAL A 81 -17.94 -4.50 -3.76
N ALA A 82 -18.19 -3.68 -2.74
CA ALA A 82 -19.27 -2.72 -2.71
C ALA A 82 -18.74 -1.33 -2.36
N THR A 83 -19.26 -0.30 -3.01
CA THR A 83 -18.91 1.10 -2.76
C THR A 83 -20.14 1.96 -2.54
N GLN A 84 -19.98 3.01 -1.74
CA GLN A 84 -21.02 3.99 -1.42
C GLN A 84 -20.38 5.38 -1.25
N GLY A 85 -21.12 6.44 -1.60
CA GLY A 85 -20.65 7.83 -1.43
C GLY A 85 -20.70 8.31 0.03
N ARG A 86 -20.33 9.58 0.26
CA ARG A 86 -20.37 10.22 1.59
C ARG A 86 -21.80 10.48 2.04
N GLN A 87 -22.18 9.92 3.19
CA GLN A 87 -23.58 9.94 3.65
C GLN A 87 -24.18 11.34 3.84
N ASP A 88 -23.37 12.30 4.28
CA ASP A 88 -23.80 13.64 4.73
C ASP A 88 -23.35 14.77 3.79
N GLY A 89 -23.04 14.45 2.52
CA GLY A 89 -22.77 15.47 1.50
C GLY A 89 -22.33 14.91 0.17
N ALA A 90 -22.37 15.74 -0.87
CA ALA A 90 -22.36 15.31 -2.27
C ALA A 90 -20.97 14.93 -2.83
N TRP A 91 -20.21 14.09 -2.12
CA TRP A 91 -18.91 13.59 -2.57
C TRP A 91 -18.93 12.07 -2.71
N TRP A 92 -18.47 11.57 -3.86
CA TRP A 92 -18.41 10.14 -4.14
C TRP A 92 -17.46 9.82 -5.30
N VAL A 93 -16.98 8.58 -5.33
CA VAL A 93 -16.17 8.04 -6.43
C VAL A 93 -17.09 7.51 -7.54
N LYS A 94 -16.89 7.97 -8.77
CA LYS A 94 -17.67 7.58 -9.96
C LYS A 94 -17.04 6.42 -10.74
N SER A 95 -15.73 6.23 -10.61
CA SER A 95 -15.04 5.04 -11.13
C SER A 95 -13.76 4.77 -10.35
N TYR A 96 -13.34 3.51 -10.29
CA TYR A 96 -12.14 3.08 -9.58
C TYR A 96 -11.52 1.84 -10.21
N SER A 97 -10.25 1.58 -9.94
CA SER A 97 -9.61 0.28 -10.16
C SER A 97 -9.26 -0.37 -8.82
N LEU A 98 -8.91 -1.66 -8.85
CA LEU A 98 -8.43 -2.38 -7.67
C LEU A 98 -6.95 -2.69 -7.84
N ALA A 99 -6.20 -2.72 -6.74
CA ALA A 99 -4.88 -3.32 -6.67
C ALA A 99 -4.79 -4.22 -5.43
N TYR A 100 -3.94 -5.23 -5.44
CA TYR A 100 -3.85 -6.20 -4.35
C TYR A 100 -2.40 -6.60 -4.08
N SER A 101 -2.15 -7.08 -2.86
CA SER A 101 -0.81 -7.47 -2.42
C SER A 101 -0.89 -8.53 -1.31
N TYR A 102 0.16 -9.32 -1.16
CA TYR A 102 0.35 -10.20 -0.01
C TYR A 102 1.33 -9.63 1.03
N ASP A 103 2.17 -8.67 0.68
CA ASP A 103 3.19 -8.08 1.55
C ASP A 103 2.89 -6.63 1.97
N GLY A 104 1.90 -5.99 1.34
CA GLY A 104 1.53 -4.60 1.61
C GLY A 104 2.58 -3.59 1.15
N VAL A 105 3.52 -4.01 0.31
CA VAL A 105 4.60 -3.20 -0.25
C VAL A 105 4.48 -3.15 -1.77
N PHE A 106 4.46 -4.32 -2.41
CA PHE A 106 4.32 -4.44 -3.86
C PHE A 106 2.87 -4.79 -4.19
N PHE A 107 2.21 -3.88 -4.89
CA PHE A 107 0.82 -4.04 -5.31
C PHE A 107 0.73 -4.32 -6.81
N GLU A 108 -0.10 -5.28 -7.16
CA GLU A 108 -0.43 -5.63 -8.54
C GLU A 108 -1.84 -5.09 -8.85
N ASP A 109 -2.02 -4.43 -10.00
CA ASP A 109 -3.35 -3.98 -10.42
C ASP A 109 -4.22 -5.19 -10.80
N TYR A 110 -5.49 -5.16 -10.41
CA TYR A 110 -6.47 -6.15 -10.82
C TYR A 110 -6.80 -6.00 -12.31
N LYS A 111 -6.75 -7.14 -13.03
CA LYS A 111 -6.94 -7.19 -14.47
C LYS A 111 -8.04 -8.17 -14.86
N GLU A 112 -8.76 -7.79 -15.90
CA GLU A 112 -9.65 -8.67 -16.64
C GLU A 112 -9.17 -8.65 -18.10
N ASP A 113 -8.94 -9.83 -18.68
CA ASP A 113 -8.46 -9.97 -20.05
C ASP A 113 -7.15 -9.18 -20.29
N ASP A 114 -6.22 -9.30 -19.35
CA ASP A 114 -4.89 -8.64 -19.28
C ASP A 114 -4.89 -7.10 -19.23
N GLN A 115 -6.07 -6.48 -19.13
CA GLN A 115 -6.23 -5.03 -18.99
C GLN A 115 -6.63 -4.65 -17.57
N VAL A 116 -6.11 -3.52 -17.07
CA VAL A 116 -6.51 -3.00 -15.75
C VAL A 116 -8.00 -2.73 -15.75
N LYS A 117 -8.72 -3.40 -14.86
CA LYS A 117 -10.17 -3.26 -14.80
C LYS A 117 -10.55 -1.95 -14.10
N VAL A 118 -11.30 -1.12 -14.81
CA VAL A 118 -11.99 0.06 -14.25
C VAL A 118 -13.45 -0.30 -14.00
N PHE A 119 -13.86 -0.17 -12.74
CA PHE A 119 -15.23 -0.38 -12.28
C PHE A 119 -16.00 0.93 -12.29
N VAL A 120 -17.28 0.87 -12.66
CA VAL A 120 -18.22 1.98 -12.49
C VAL A 120 -18.58 2.08 -11.02
N GLY A 121 -18.36 3.24 -10.41
CA GLY A 121 -18.63 3.53 -9.01
C GLY A 121 -20.03 4.10 -8.81
N ASN A 122 -20.14 5.03 -7.87
CA ASN A 122 -21.39 5.60 -7.40
C ASN A 122 -21.84 6.79 -8.27
N SER A 123 -23.16 7.00 -8.30
CA SER A 123 -23.81 8.16 -8.91
C SER A 123 -24.35 9.16 -7.89
N ASP A 124 -24.33 8.80 -6.60
CA ASP A 124 -24.87 9.58 -5.49
C ASP A 124 -24.21 9.17 -4.14
N GLN A 125 -24.70 9.77 -3.04
CA GLN A 125 -24.24 9.55 -1.67
C GLN A 125 -24.68 8.23 -1.02
N TYR A 126 -25.77 7.62 -1.48
CA TYR A 126 -26.56 6.65 -0.70
C TYR A 126 -26.64 5.26 -1.35
N SER A 127 -26.68 5.17 -2.66
CA SER A 127 -26.83 3.93 -3.40
C SER A 127 -25.57 3.08 -3.26
N VAL A 128 -25.74 1.82 -2.83
CA VAL A 128 -24.66 0.84 -2.78
C VAL A 128 -24.46 0.26 -4.17
N VAL A 129 -23.27 0.43 -4.74
CA VAL A 129 -22.89 -0.14 -6.03
C VAL A 129 -21.99 -1.34 -5.76
N THR A 130 -22.27 -2.49 -6.38
CA THR A 130 -21.49 -3.71 -6.15
C THR A 130 -20.99 -4.33 -7.44
N HIS A 131 -19.79 -4.91 -7.39
CA HIS A 131 -19.19 -5.63 -8.51
C HIS A 131 -18.64 -6.98 -8.04
N THR A 132 -19.07 -8.05 -8.72
CA THR A 132 -18.45 -9.36 -8.59
C THR A 132 -17.23 -9.39 -9.50
N LEU A 133 -16.09 -9.86 -8.97
CA LEU A 133 -14.86 -9.99 -9.72
C LEU A 133 -14.95 -11.21 -10.66
N LYS A 134 -14.64 -11.02 -11.95
CA LYS A 134 -14.50 -12.12 -12.91
C LYS A 134 -13.45 -13.13 -12.43
N ASN A 135 -12.32 -12.60 -11.94
CA ASN A 135 -11.22 -13.37 -11.38
C ASN A 135 -11.11 -13.08 -9.87
N PRO A 136 -11.42 -14.03 -8.97
CA PRO A 136 -11.22 -13.82 -7.53
C PRO A 136 -9.76 -13.48 -7.19
N ILE A 137 -9.56 -12.55 -6.27
CA ILE A 137 -8.25 -12.12 -5.80
C ILE A 137 -7.91 -12.92 -4.54
N ILE A 138 -6.75 -13.56 -4.47
CA ILE A 138 -6.22 -14.16 -3.22
C ILE A 138 -5.08 -13.29 -2.72
N ALA A 139 -5.30 -12.57 -1.62
CA ALA A 139 -4.38 -11.54 -1.14
C ALA A 139 -4.50 -11.33 0.37
N ARG A 140 -3.60 -10.51 0.93
CA ARG A 140 -3.67 -10.00 2.31
C ARG A 140 -4.07 -8.52 2.37
N TYR A 141 -3.88 -7.80 1.27
CA TYR A 141 -4.20 -6.38 1.14
C TYR A 141 -4.96 -6.15 -0.15
N ILE A 142 -5.95 -5.25 -0.11
CA ILE A 142 -6.59 -4.70 -1.30
C ILE A 142 -6.61 -3.18 -1.21
N ARG A 143 -6.38 -2.52 -2.34
CA ARG A 143 -6.50 -1.08 -2.53
C ARG A 143 -7.60 -0.77 -3.51
N ILE A 144 -8.50 0.13 -3.13
CA ILE A 144 -9.46 0.77 -4.03
C ILE A 144 -8.79 2.06 -4.49
N LYS A 145 -8.59 2.21 -5.80
CA LYS A 145 -7.89 3.33 -6.44
C LYS A 145 -8.88 4.17 -7.26
N PRO A 146 -9.40 5.28 -6.72
CA PRO A 146 -10.32 6.17 -7.43
C PRO A 146 -9.73 6.68 -8.75
N LYS A 147 -10.57 6.74 -9.79
CA LYS A 147 -10.21 7.22 -11.13
C LYS A 147 -10.96 8.49 -11.51
N THR A 148 -12.25 8.55 -11.18
CA THR A 148 -13.06 9.77 -11.33
C THR A 148 -14.01 9.92 -10.15
N TRP A 149 -14.42 11.15 -9.83
CA TRP A 149 -15.25 11.46 -8.65
C TRP A 149 -16.15 12.67 -8.89
N ASN A 150 -17.10 12.88 -7.97
CA ASN A 150 -17.93 14.08 -7.87
C ASN A 150 -17.49 14.91 -6.66
N GLY A 151 -17.10 16.17 -6.89
CA GLY A 151 -16.61 17.07 -5.84
C GLY A 151 -15.25 16.65 -5.27
N TYR A 152 -15.24 15.66 -4.39
CA TYR A 152 -14.04 15.14 -3.73
C TYR A 152 -14.03 13.61 -3.75
N ILE A 153 -12.83 13.02 -3.73
CA ILE A 153 -12.70 11.58 -3.48
C ILE A 153 -13.16 11.29 -2.05
N SER A 154 -14.30 10.64 -1.95
CA SER A 154 -14.86 10.16 -0.69
C SER A 154 -15.58 8.83 -0.92
N LEU A 155 -15.39 7.88 -0.01
CA LEU A 155 -15.78 6.49 -0.23
C LEU A 155 -16.14 5.80 1.08
N ARG A 156 -17.15 4.93 1.01
CA ARG A 156 -17.45 3.85 1.94
C ARG A 156 -17.40 2.52 1.20
N VAL A 157 -16.87 1.47 1.82
CA VAL A 157 -16.53 0.19 1.17
C VAL A 157 -16.97 -1.00 2.01
N GLU A 158 -17.41 -2.06 1.34
CA GLU A 158 -17.41 -3.44 1.86
C GLU A 158 -16.70 -4.36 0.87
N VAL A 159 -16.05 -5.39 1.39
CA VAL A 159 -15.39 -6.43 0.60
C VAL A 159 -15.99 -7.78 0.98
N TYR A 160 -16.25 -8.61 -0.01
CA TYR A 160 -16.89 -9.91 0.14
C TYR A 160 -15.99 -11.02 -0.36
N GLY A 161 -16.10 -12.19 0.27
CA GLY A 161 -15.20 -13.30 -0.01
C GLY A 161 -15.28 -14.41 1.04
N CYS A 162 -14.14 -15.05 1.29
CA CYS A 162 -13.98 -16.10 2.28
C CYS A 162 -12.52 -16.18 2.76
N ARG A 163 -12.31 -16.76 3.95
CA ARG A 163 -11.00 -16.99 4.57
C ARG A 163 -10.54 -18.46 4.48
N GLN A 164 -11.35 -19.32 3.89
CA GLN A 164 -11.11 -20.75 3.75
C GLN A 164 -11.65 -21.24 2.41
N GLY A 165 -11.23 -22.42 1.95
CA GLY A 165 -11.70 -23.01 0.70
C GLY A 165 -10.96 -22.54 -0.55
N PHE A 166 -9.76 -21.97 -0.40
CA PHE A 166 -8.85 -21.61 -1.47
C PHE A 166 -7.41 -21.94 -1.08
N THR A 167 -6.51 -22.00 -2.06
CA THR A 167 -5.08 -22.26 -1.86
C THR A 167 -4.31 -20.95 -2.02
N PRO A 168 -3.60 -20.47 -0.98
CA PRO A 168 -2.71 -19.32 -1.12
C PRO A 168 -1.65 -19.53 -2.21
N PRO A 169 -1.29 -18.49 -2.99
CA PRO A 169 -0.20 -18.58 -3.95
C PRO A 169 1.15 -18.89 -3.28
N GLU A 170 2.00 -19.66 -3.97
CA GLU A 170 3.37 -19.89 -3.54
C GLU A 170 4.22 -18.63 -3.76
N ILE A 171 4.79 -18.06 -2.70
CA ILE A 171 5.65 -16.87 -2.78
C ILE A 171 7.11 -17.30 -2.92
N LYS A 172 7.73 -17.04 -4.08
CA LYS A 172 9.13 -17.39 -4.36
C LYS A 172 10.02 -16.14 -4.35
N CYS A 173 11.08 -16.17 -3.54
CA CYS A 173 12.13 -15.15 -3.52
C CYS A 173 11.59 -13.71 -3.36
N ARG A 174 10.55 -13.52 -2.54
CA ARG A 174 10.02 -12.18 -2.22
C ARG A 174 9.90 -11.92 -0.70
N ASP A 175 10.60 -12.71 0.11
CA ASP A 175 10.67 -12.46 1.55
C ASP A 175 11.52 -11.21 1.83
N PRO A 176 11.11 -10.35 2.79
CA PRO A 176 11.90 -9.19 3.17
C PRO A 176 13.25 -9.63 3.76
N LEU A 177 14.34 -9.02 3.26
CA LEU A 177 15.70 -9.35 3.71
C LEU A 177 16.02 -8.87 5.13
N GLY A 178 15.19 -7.98 5.69
CA GLY A 178 15.27 -7.59 7.09
C GLY A 178 15.61 -6.13 7.37
N ILE A 179 15.72 -5.28 6.33
CA ILE A 179 15.97 -3.84 6.48
C ILE A 179 14.87 -3.18 7.31
N GLU A 180 13.60 -3.38 6.95
CA GLU A 180 12.46 -2.83 7.71
C GLU A 180 12.40 -3.40 9.15
N SER A 181 12.45 -4.72 9.28
CA SER A 181 12.27 -5.41 10.57
C SER A 181 13.38 -5.19 11.60
N GLY A 182 14.49 -4.53 11.22
CA GLY A 182 15.67 -4.40 12.08
C GLY A 182 16.59 -5.63 12.12
N LYS A 183 16.23 -6.75 11.46
CA LYS A 183 17.08 -7.94 11.34
C LYS A 183 18.44 -7.64 10.70
N ILE A 184 18.49 -6.69 9.76
CA ILE A 184 19.76 -6.08 9.31
C ILE A 184 20.17 -5.05 10.38
N PRO A 185 21.28 -5.23 11.11
CA PRO A 185 21.71 -4.30 12.14
C PRO A 185 21.99 -2.90 11.59
N SER A 186 21.80 -1.86 12.40
CA SER A 186 22.07 -0.48 11.98
C SER A 186 23.53 -0.24 11.59
N ALA A 187 24.47 -0.95 12.23
CA ALA A 187 25.89 -0.91 11.88
C ALA A 187 26.20 -1.45 10.47
N SER A 188 25.28 -2.24 9.89
CA SER A 188 25.38 -2.76 8.52
C SER A 188 24.79 -1.81 7.48
N ILE A 189 24.39 -0.59 7.88
CA ILE A 189 23.84 0.44 6.99
C ILE A 189 24.77 1.64 7.04
N ILE A 190 25.37 1.97 5.90
CA ILE A 190 26.26 3.12 5.77
C ILE A 190 25.75 4.05 4.67
N ALA A 191 26.17 5.31 4.69
CA ALA A 191 25.87 6.26 3.64
C ALA A 191 27.09 7.14 3.34
N SER A 192 27.10 7.73 2.14
CA SER A 192 28.11 8.71 1.73
C SER A 192 28.16 9.92 2.66
N SER A 193 26.99 10.34 3.16
CA SER A 193 26.85 11.46 4.09
C SER A 193 25.50 11.39 4.81
N GLN A 194 25.36 12.19 5.87
CA GLN A 194 24.10 12.42 6.56
C GLN A 194 23.93 13.90 6.87
N TYR A 195 22.72 14.43 6.72
CA TYR A 195 22.39 15.84 6.91
C TYR A 195 22.80 16.34 8.30
N ASN A 196 22.45 15.57 9.34
CA ASN A 196 22.98 15.69 10.70
C ASN A 196 22.71 14.37 11.47
N GLN A 197 22.93 14.35 12.78
CA GLN A 197 22.75 13.16 13.62
C GLN A 197 21.31 12.60 13.66
N TYR A 198 20.31 13.39 13.29
CA TYR A 198 18.89 13.01 13.33
C TYR A 198 18.38 12.31 12.05
N TYR A 199 19.24 12.23 11.02
CA TYR A 199 18.93 11.69 9.69
C TYR A 199 19.98 10.66 9.23
N GLY A 200 20.51 9.89 10.17
CA GLY A 200 21.54 8.89 9.91
C GLY A 200 21.06 7.72 9.02
N PRO A 201 21.99 6.97 8.43
CA PRO A 201 21.69 5.85 7.51
C PRO A 201 20.82 4.77 8.15
N GLU A 202 20.91 4.56 9.46
CA GLU A 202 20.11 3.61 10.23
C GLU A 202 18.60 3.86 10.15
N ARG A 203 18.20 5.09 9.77
CA ARG A 203 16.82 5.52 9.56
C ARG A 203 16.36 5.32 8.11
N GLY A 204 17.24 4.89 7.20
CA GLY A 204 16.92 4.52 5.82
C GLY A 204 16.11 3.22 5.67
N ARG A 205 15.30 2.87 6.68
CA ARG A 205 14.44 1.67 6.68
C ARG A 205 13.04 2.05 6.23
N LEU A 206 12.38 1.13 5.52
CA LEU A 206 11.00 1.33 5.06
C LEU A 206 10.07 1.55 6.28
N ARG A 207 9.08 2.43 6.16
CA ARG A 207 8.10 2.76 7.21
C ARG A 207 8.71 3.28 8.52
N THR A 208 9.87 3.93 8.44
CA THR A 208 10.46 4.63 9.59
C THR A 208 9.63 5.86 9.94
N GLU A 209 9.11 5.93 11.15
CA GLU A 209 8.42 7.11 11.67
C GLU A 209 9.35 8.02 12.46
N PRO A 210 9.05 9.32 12.59
CA PRO A 210 9.82 10.24 13.41
C PRO A 210 9.74 9.84 14.88
N GLU A 211 10.85 10.02 15.60
CA GLU A 211 10.95 9.68 17.01
C GLU A 211 11.75 10.76 17.75
N GLY A 212 11.09 11.53 18.60
CA GLY A 212 11.71 12.66 19.29
C GLY A 212 12.30 13.65 18.28
N SER A 213 13.63 13.85 18.31
CA SER A 213 14.34 14.70 17.35
C SER A 213 14.72 14.00 16.05
N PHE A 214 14.56 12.68 15.94
CA PHE A 214 14.95 11.90 14.77
C PHE A 214 13.85 11.90 13.71
N GLY A 215 14.20 12.21 12.45
CA GLY A 215 13.23 12.35 11.35
C GLY A 215 12.77 11.02 10.75
N GLY A 216 11.78 11.02 9.85
CA GLY A 216 11.20 9.80 9.27
C GLY A 216 12.06 9.11 8.18
N GLY A 217 13.38 9.28 8.17
CA GLY A 217 14.25 8.68 7.15
C GLY A 217 15.71 9.13 7.18
N TRP A 218 16.54 8.52 6.34
CA TRP A 218 17.89 9.02 6.02
C TRP A 218 17.81 10.23 5.08
N ALA A 219 18.68 11.22 5.30
CA ALA A 219 18.86 12.34 4.39
C ALA A 219 20.35 12.61 4.18
N ALA A 220 20.79 12.69 2.93
CA ALA A 220 22.16 13.04 2.60
C ALA A 220 22.47 14.49 2.99
N LYS A 221 23.75 14.78 3.29
CA LYS A 221 24.21 16.15 3.59
C LYS A 221 24.24 17.04 2.35
N TYR A 222 24.57 16.46 1.20
CA TYR A 222 24.71 17.15 -0.07
C TYR A 222 23.65 16.64 -1.04
N ASN A 223 23.00 17.55 -1.76
CA ASN A 223 22.01 17.18 -2.78
C ASN A 223 22.68 17.09 -4.15
N ASP A 224 23.43 16.02 -4.38
CA ASP A 224 24.11 15.73 -5.64
C ASP A 224 23.96 14.24 -6.03
N VAL A 225 24.35 13.91 -7.26
CA VAL A 225 24.20 12.56 -7.83
C VAL A 225 25.24 11.55 -7.31
N LYS A 226 26.13 11.94 -6.39
CA LYS A 226 27.21 11.08 -5.87
C LYS A 226 26.84 10.44 -4.54
N GLN A 227 25.68 10.80 -3.97
CA GLN A 227 25.26 10.27 -2.69
C GLN A 227 24.79 8.82 -2.80
N PHE A 228 25.08 8.03 -1.78
CA PHE A 228 24.64 6.63 -1.69
C PHE A 228 24.24 6.27 -0.27
N ILE A 229 23.38 5.26 -0.18
CA ILE A 229 23.13 4.48 1.02
C ILE A 229 23.37 3.01 0.65
N GLN A 230 24.12 2.31 1.49
CA GLN A 230 24.56 0.94 1.27
C GLN A 230 24.10 0.06 2.44
N PHE A 231 23.65 -1.14 2.09
CA PHE A 231 23.20 -2.15 3.04
C PHE A 231 24.09 -3.38 2.90
N ASP A 232 24.77 -3.74 3.98
CA ASP A 232 25.47 -5.02 4.10
C ASP A 232 24.52 -6.09 4.64
N PHE A 233 24.35 -7.16 3.87
CA PHE A 233 23.48 -8.28 4.23
C PHE A 233 24.17 -9.34 5.11
N GLY A 234 25.48 -9.24 5.32
CA GLY A 234 26.31 -10.18 6.07
C GLY A 234 26.49 -11.55 5.39
N ARG A 235 25.88 -11.75 4.22
CA ARG A 235 25.96 -12.94 3.39
C ARG A 235 25.55 -12.64 1.96
N VAL A 236 25.95 -13.50 1.03
CA VAL A 236 25.45 -13.44 -0.35
C VAL A 236 23.95 -13.72 -0.35
N VAL A 237 23.17 -12.80 -0.93
CA VAL A 237 21.71 -12.90 -1.05
C VAL A 237 21.27 -12.61 -2.48
N LYS A 238 20.15 -13.18 -2.89
CA LYS A 238 19.48 -12.82 -4.15
C LYS A 238 18.48 -11.70 -3.88
N VAL A 239 18.77 -10.51 -4.40
CA VAL A 239 17.84 -9.37 -4.36
C VAL A 239 16.97 -9.40 -5.62
N THR A 240 15.65 -9.47 -5.45
CA THR A 240 14.69 -9.55 -6.56
C THR A 240 13.92 -8.25 -6.77
N SER A 241 13.77 -7.42 -5.73
CA SER A 241 13.04 -6.16 -5.78
C SER A 241 13.51 -5.22 -4.68
N VAL A 242 13.34 -3.92 -4.89
CA VAL A 242 13.65 -2.86 -3.92
C VAL A 242 12.42 -1.96 -3.79
N ALA A 243 11.96 -1.76 -2.56
CA ALA A 243 10.95 -0.76 -2.24
C ALA A 243 11.64 0.49 -1.70
N THR A 244 11.23 1.66 -2.16
CA THR A 244 11.73 2.95 -1.69
C THR A 244 10.56 3.80 -1.22
N GLN A 245 10.81 4.67 -0.26
CA GLN A 245 9.82 5.55 0.35
C GLN A 245 10.48 6.91 0.65
N GLY A 246 9.73 8.00 0.49
CA GLY A 246 10.11 9.29 1.05
C GLY A 246 10.02 9.30 2.58
N ARG A 247 10.43 10.42 3.19
CA ARG A 247 10.21 10.63 4.62
C ARG A 247 8.71 10.66 4.94
N SER A 248 8.29 10.41 6.18
CA SER A 248 6.89 10.59 6.60
C SER A 248 6.60 11.99 7.16
N ASP A 249 7.63 12.76 7.50
CA ASP A 249 7.54 14.06 8.18
C ASP A 249 7.90 15.31 7.37
N ALA A 250 8.45 15.17 6.16
CA ALA A 250 8.65 16.27 5.23
C ALA A 250 8.61 15.78 3.78
N ASP A 251 8.17 16.63 2.83
CA ASP A 251 8.05 16.34 1.39
C ASP A 251 9.41 16.20 0.67
N TRP A 252 10.28 15.33 1.20
CA TRP A 252 11.63 15.06 0.73
C TRP A 252 11.67 13.60 0.29
N MET A 253 11.90 13.38 -1.01
CA MET A 253 11.93 12.06 -1.61
C MET A 253 12.95 11.99 -2.74
N VAL A 254 13.53 10.80 -2.92
CA VAL A 254 14.31 10.46 -4.11
C VAL A 254 13.32 10.16 -5.22
N THR A 255 13.46 10.76 -6.41
CA THR A 255 12.55 10.55 -7.56
C THR A 255 13.12 9.61 -8.62
N SER A 256 14.44 9.43 -8.61
CA SER A 256 15.14 8.45 -9.44
C SER A 256 16.44 8.02 -8.78
N TYR A 257 16.87 6.78 -9.04
CA TYR A 257 18.10 6.23 -8.48
C TYR A 257 18.75 5.23 -9.42
N THR A 258 20.02 4.91 -9.16
CA THR A 258 20.73 3.77 -9.77
C THR A 258 21.06 2.76 -8.68
N LEU A 259 21.27 1.50 -9.06
CA LEU A 259 21.69 0.45 -8.14
C LEU A 259 23.09 -0.03 -8.52
N ALA A 260 23.86 -0.45 -7.53
CA ALA A 260 25.09 -1.18 -7.71
C ALA A 260 25.19 -2.27 -6.64
N TYR A 261 25.93 -3.33 -6.91
CA TYR A 261 26.09 -4.46 -6.00
C TYR A 261 27.55 -4.90 -5.92
N SER A 262 27.93 -5.52 -4.82
CA SER A 262 29.26 -6.04 -4.57
C SER A 262 29.17 -7.32 -3.75
N LEU A 263 30.13 -8.23 -3.92
CA LEU A 263 30.28 -9.44 -3.12
C LEU A 263 31.36 -9.28 -2.03
N ASP A 264 32.20 -8.25 -2.11
CA ASP A 264 33.36 -8.03 -1.24
C ASP A 264 33.41 -6.63 -0.60
N ALA A 265 32.40 -5.79 -0.89
CA ALA A 265 32.31 -4.39 -0.48
C ALA A 265 33.45 -3.48 -0.99
N GLY A 266 34.32 -3.98 -1.88
CA GLY A 266 35.41 -3.23 -2.47
C GLY A 266 34.99 -2.58 -3.78
N SER A 267 34.74 -3.41 -4.80
CA SER A 267 34.27 -2.93 -6.11
C SER A 267 32.77 -3.15 -6.26
N PHE A 268 32.06 -2.11 -6.67
CA PHE A 268 30.62 -2.16 -6.94
C PHE A 268 30.37 -2.23 -8.44
N THR A 269 29.65 -3.26 -8.87
CA THR A 269 29.15 -3.41 -10.24
C THR A 269 27.80 -2.69 -10.36
N PRO A 270 27.65 -1.70 -11.26
CA PRO A 270 26.36 -1.07 -11.50
C PRO A 270 25.35 -2.07 -12.08
N TYR A 271 24.10 -1.97 -11.64
CA TYR A 271 23.00 -2.78 -12.14
C TYR A 271 22.55 -2.28 -13.52
N GLY A 272 22.50 -3.19 -14.49
CA GLY A 272 22.10 -2.91 -15.88
C GLY A 272 23.26 -2.78 -16.87
N ASP A 273 24.51 -2.65 -16.40
CA ASP A 273 25.68 -2.46 -17.28
C ASP A 273 26.15 -3.78 -17.96
N GLY A 274 25.59 -4.94 -17.60
CA GLY A 274 25.98 -6.26 -18.10
C GLY A 274 25.38 -6.70 -19.45
N ASP A 275 24.35 -6.00 -19.94
CA ASP A 275 23.59 -6.40 -21.15
C ASP A 275 23.77 -5.40 -22.33
N GLY A 276 24.80 -4.55 -22.30
CA GLY A 276 24.97 -3.48 -23.30
C GLY A 276 23.96 -2.34 -23.18
N GLN A 277 23.21 -2.27 -22.08
CA GLN A 277 22.34 -1.15 -21.74
C GLN A 277 23.09 -0.11 -20.90
N ALA A 278 22.82 1.17 -21.13
CA ALA A 278 23.27 2.23 -20.24
C ALA A 278 22.69 2.04 -18.83
N ARG A 279 23.39 2.56 -17.81
CA ARG A 279 22.98 2.56 -16.40
C ARG A 279 21.46 2.70 -16.23
N LYS A 280 20.83 1.70 -15.63
CA LYS A 280 19.37 1.68 -15.48
C LYS A 280 18.93 2.66 -14.39
N ILE A 281 18.20 3.70 -14.79
CA ILE A 281 17.51 4.61 -13.87
C ILE A 281 16.23 3.91 -13.39
N LEU A 282 16.04 3.86 -12.07
CA LEU A 282 14.88 3.29 -11.40
C LEU A 282 14.07 4.38 -10.73
N HIS A 283 12.75 4.16 -10.64
CA HIS A 283 11.82 5.10 -10.01
C HIS A 283 11.20 4.47 -8.75
N PRO A 284 10.93 5.28 -7.71
CA PRO A 284 10.24 4.83 -6.50
C PRO A 284 8.86 4.27 -6.77
N PHE A 285 8.45 3.29 -5.94
CA PHE A 285 7.15 2.64 -6.04
C PHE A 285 6.10 3.17 -5.04
N LEU A 286 6.50 3.93 -4.01
CA LEU A 286 5.59 4.39 -2.96
C LEU A 286 5.66 5.92 -2.78
N PRO A 287 4.63 6.66 -3.25
CA PRO A 287 4.44 8.04 -2.82
C PRO A 287 3.97 8.10 -1.36
N TYR A 288 4.34 9.20 -0.74
CA TYR A 288 4.11 9.66 0.64
C TYR A 288 2.79 9.23 1.32
N PHE A 289 2.86 8.93 2.63
CA PHE A 289 1.71 8.86 3.53
C PHE A 289 1.73 10.10 4.43
N MET A 290 0.78 11.03 4.28
CA MET A 290 0.58 12.09 5.28
C MET A 290 -0.45 11.58 6.30
N SER A 291 -0.01 11.44 7.56
CA SER A 291 -0.85 11.19 8.75
C SER A 291 -1.52 12.47 9.24
#